data_AF-A0A6P8I1T5-F1
#
_entry.id   AF-A0A6P8I1T5-F1
#
_cell.length_a   1.000
_cell.length_b   1.000
_cell.length_c   1.000
_cell.angle_alpha   90.00
_cell.angle_beta   90.00
_cell.angle_gamma   90.00
#
_symmetry.space_group_name_H-M   'P 1'
#
loop_
_entity.id
_entity.type
_entity.pdbx_description
1 polymer ?
#
loop_
_entity_poly.entity_id
_entity_poly.type
_entity_poly.pdbx_seq_one_letter_code
_entity_poly.pdbx_strand_id
1 'polypeptide(L)'
;MDTSDLKWENMYELKSSIFNIKITGKPPPLRKVYKVFKDSPFHVTGESSVSIMDGLDEGIFAWVTVNFLIGKFNHGVESLVGALDLGGGSTQITFYPKSEDTIANSPKDFTQKAKVFDQEYKLYTHR
;
A
#
# COMPACT_ATOMS: atom_id res chain seq x y z
N MET A 1 8.89 4.64 28.00
CA MET A 1 8.22 3.86 26.94
C MET A 1 9.05 4.07 25.68
N ASP A 2 9.64 3.00 25.16
CA ASP A 2 10.55 3.11 24.02
C ASP A 2 9.75 3.35 22.74
N THR A 3 10.10 4.40 22.00
CA THR A 3 9.48 4.75 20.71
C THR A 3 9.78 3.74 19.60
N SER A 4 10.72 2.83 19.82
CA SER A 4 11.05 1.75 18.87
C SER A 4 9.91 0.74 18.77
N ASP A 5 9.28 0.36 19.88
CA ASP A 5 8.19 -0.63 19.92
C ASP A 5 6.93 -0.14 19.19
N LEU A 6 6.61 1.16 19.33
CA LEU A 6 5.51 1.81 18.59
C LEU A 6 5.71 1.78 17.07
N LYS A 7 6.95 1.78 16.57
CA LYS A 7 7.21 1.69 15.13
C LYS A 7 6.99 0.27 14.60
N TRP A 8 7.29 -0.75 15.40
CA TRP A 8 7.15 -2.14 14.99
C TRP A 8 5.68 -2.59 15.01
N GLU A 9 4.91 -2.26 16.05
CA GLU A 9 3.47 -2.58 16.11
C GLU A 9 2.69 -1.94 14.96
N ASN A 10 2.94 -0.66 14.70
CA ASN A 10 2.39 0.06 13.54
C ASN A 10 2.70 -0.66 12.22
N MET A 11 3.91 -1.23 12.07
CA MET A 11 4.29 -1.95 10.85
C MET A 11 3.56 -3.30 10.70
N TYR A 12 3.17 -3.97 11.80
CA TYR A 12 2.33 -5.18 11.74
C TYR A 12 0.89 -4.86 11.35
N GLU A 13 0.31 -3.78 11.88
CA GLU A 13 -1.03 -3.33 11.52
C GLU A 13 -1.11 -2.93 10.04
N LEU A 14 -0.11 -2.19 9.55
CA LEU A 14 0.08 -1.86 8.13
C LEU A 14 0.06 -3.10 7.22
N LYS A 15 0.74 -4.18 7.62
CA LYS A 15 0.73 -5.44 6.86
C LYS A 15 -0.64 -6.13 6.88
N SER A 16 -1.40 -6.00 7.96
CA SER A 16 -2.72 -6.61 8.06
C SER A 16 -3.79 -5.87 7.24
N SER A 17 -3.67 -4.55 7.09
CA SER A 17 -4.70 -3.71 6.46
C SER A 17 -4.62 -3.63 4.94
N ILE A 18 -3.45 -3.89 4.34
CA ILE A 18 -3.24 -3.68 2.89
C ILE A 18 -3.22 -4.99 2.07
N PHE A 19 -2.98 -6.15 2.68
CA PHE A 19 -2.71 -7.40 1.95
C PHE A 19 -3.94 -8.28 1.65
N ASN A 20 -5.09 -7.68 1.31
CA ASN A 20 -6.28 -8.43 0.89
C ASN A 20 -6.40 -8.54 -0.65
N ILE A 21 -5.47 -9.26 -1.28
CA ILE A 21 -5.53 -9.57 -2.72
C ILE A 21 -5.97 -11.03 -2.91
N LYS A 22 -7.11 -11.25 -3.59
CA LYS A 22 -7.57 -12.58 -4.03
C LYS A 22 -7.11 -12.84 -5.47
N ILE A 23 -6.32 -13.90 -5.68
CA ILE A 23 -5.99 -14.42 -7.03
C ILE A 23 -6.11 -15.95 -7.03
N THR A 24 -6.79 -16.50 -8.04
CA THR A 24 -6.88 -17.94 -8.30
C THR A 24 -5.75 -18.39 -9.25
N GLY A 25 -4.87 -19.29 -8.78
CA GLY A 25 -3.84 -19.96 -9.59
C GLY A 25 -2.55 -19.15 -9.81
N LYS A 26 -1.39 -19.66 -9.35
CA LYS A 26 -0.08 -19.00 -9.55
C LYS A 26 0.59 -19.43 -10.86
N PRO A 27 1.09 -18.48 -11.69
CA PRO A 27 1.90 -18.82 -12.85
C PRO A 27 3.22 -19.48 -12.44
N PRO A 28 3.89 -20.23 -13.34
CA PRO A 28 5.06 -21.06 -13.00
C PRO A 28 6.20 -20.32 -12.26
N PRO A 29 6.57 -19.08 -12.63
CA PRO A 29 7.60 -18.33 -11.91
C PRO A 29 7.21 -18.04 -10.46
N LEU A 30 5.99 -17.56 -10.22
CA LEU A 30 5.51 -17.21 -8.88
C LEU A 30 5.35 -18.44 -7.98
N ARG A 31 5.03 -19.61 -8.56
CA ARG A 31 5.00 -20.86 -7.81
C ARG A 31 6.38 -21.25 -7.28
N LYS A 32 7.43 -21.03 -8.07
CA LYS A 32 8.81 -21.32 -7.65
C LYS A 32 9.25 -20.38 -6.53
N VAL A 33 8.95 -19.09 -6.66
CA VAL A 33 9.23 -18.08 -5.62
C VAL A 33 8.48 -18.41 -4.32
N TYR A 34 7.18 -18.71 -4.42
CA TYR A 34 6.37 -19.12 -3.27
C TYR A 34 6.94 -20.34 -2.54
N LYS A 35 7.41 -21.35 -3.28
CA LYS A 35 8.05 -22.53 -2.68
C LYS A 35 9.30 -22.15 -1.89
N VAL A 36 10.17 -21.30 -2.45
CA VAL A 36 11.38 -20.83 -1.74
C VAL A 36 11.02 -20.11 -0.45
N PHE A 37 10.04 -19.20 -0.46
CA PHE A 37 9.60 -18.52 0.76
C PHE A 37 8.99 -19.49 1.77
N LYS A 38 8.17 -20.46 1.31
CA LYS A 38 7.54 -21.46 2.19
C LYS A 38 8.57 -22.38 2.86
N ASP A 39 9.66 -22.71 2.16
CA ASP A 39 10.72 -23.58 2.68
C ASP A 39 11.76 -22.79 3.52
N SER A 40 11.60 -21.47 3.65
CA SER A 40 12.49 -20.56 4.39
C SER A 40 11.99 -20.31 5.83
N PRO A 41 12.81 -19.72 6.73
CA PRO A 41 12.37 -19.42 8.10
C PRO A 41 11.44 -18.19 8.20
N PHE A 42 11.04 -17.58 7.08
CA PHE A 42 10.17 -16.41 7.09
C PHE A 42 8.70 -16.79 7.34
N HIS A 43 7.98 -15.88 7.99
CA HIS A 43 6.54 -16.04 8.18
C HIS A 43 5.80 -15.80 6.86
N VAL A 44 5.18 -16.86 6.31
CA VAL A 44 4.38 -16.84 5.09
C VAL A 44 2.92 -17.09 5.47
N THR A 45 2.06 -16.10 5.23
CA THR A 45 0.67 -16.07 5.73
C THR A 45 -0.32 -16.81 4.84
N GLY A 46 0.04 -17.14 3.60
CA GLY A 46 -0.81 -17.90 2.70
C GLY A 46 -0.39 -17.77 1.24
N GLU A 47 -1.26 -18.20 0.32
CA GLU A 47 -0.92 -18.14 -1.09
C GLU A 47 -0.71 -16.70 -1.57
N SER A 48 -1.46 -15.71 -1.09
CA SER A 48 -1.32 -14.31 -1.52
C SER A 48 0.01 -13.64 -1.12
N SER A 49 0.84 -14.26 -0.27
CA SER A 49 2.14 -13.70 0.11
C SER A 49 3.11 -13.52 -1.06
N VAL A 50 2.85 -14.17 -2.21
CA VAL A 50 3.59 -13.98 -3.46
C VAL A 50 2.61 -13.76 -4.61
N SER A 51 2.54 -12.55 -5.14
CA SER A 51 1.71 -12.20 -6.29
C SER A 51 2.38 -11.13 -7.15
N ILE A 52 1.82 -10.86 -8.32
CA ILE A 52 2.09 -9.59 -9.00
C ILE A 52 1.32 -8.50 -8.25
N MET A 53 1.98 -7.37 -8.00
CA MET A 53 1.35 -6.20 -7.41
C MET A 53 0.63 -5.42 -8.51
N ASP A 54 -0.60 -4.98 -8.27
CA ASP A 54 -1.29 -4.10 -9.20
C ASP A 54 -0.65 -2.70 -9.18
N GLY A 55 -0.70 -1.97 -10.30
CA GLY A 55 -0.08 -0.64 -10.36
C GLY A 55 -0.76 0.40 -9.46
N LEU A 56 -2.06 0.27 -9.19
CA LEU A 56 -2.73 1.14 -8.21
C LEU A 56 -2.25 0.82 -6.79
N ASP A 57 -2.04 -0.47 -6.48
CA ASP A 57 -1.47 -0.90 -5.21
C ASP A 57 -0.04 -0.40 -5.06
N GLU A 58 0.80 -0.46 -6.11
CA GLU A 58 2.16 0.11 -6.12
C GLU A 58 2.15 1.60 -5.72
N GLY A 59 1.26 2.40 -6.31
CA GLY A 59 1.10 3.82 -5.97
C GLY A 59 0.67 4.05 -4.52
N ILE A 60 -0.29 3.26 -4.03
CA ILE A 60 -0.77 3.33 -2.63
C ILE A 60 0.35 2.93 -1.67
N PHE A 61 1.08 1.85 -1.93
CA PHE A 61 2.21 1.43 -1.09
C PHE A 61 3.35 2.45 -1.08
N ALA A 62 3.65 3.07 -2.22
CA ALA A 62 4.61 4.16 -2.28
C ALA A 62 4.17 5.36 -1.43
N TRP A 63 2.89 5.76 -1.53
CA TRP A 63 2.31 6.83 -0.74
C TRP A 63 2.34 6.55 0.77
N VAL A 64 1.97 5.34 1.17
CA VAL A 64 2.06 4.88 2.56
C VAL A 64 3.50 4.94 3.05
N THR A 65 4.45 4.43 2.25
CA THR A 65 5.87 4.37 2.61
C THR A 65 6.42 5.77 2.84
N VAL A 66 6.17 6.70 1.93
CA VAL A 66 6.64 8.09 2.06
C VAL A 66 6.08 8.69 3.35
N ASN A 67 4.74 8.71 3.52
CA ASN A 67 4.12 9.34 4.67
C ASN A 67 4.49 8.68 6.01
N PHE A 68 4.78 7.38 6.02
CA PHE A 68 5.32 6.67 7.19
C PHE A 68 6.73 7.13 7.52
N LEU A 69 7.65 7.13 6.54
CA LEU A 69 9.05 7.47 6.75
C LEU A 69 9.24 8.92 7.23
N ILE A 70 8.42 9.84 6.73
CA ILE A 70 8.45 11.25 7.15
C ILE A 70 7.46 11.57 8.29
N GLY A 71 6.84 10.54 8.89
CA GLY A 71 6.05 10.64 10.11
C GLY A 71 4.70 11.36 9.99
N LYS A 72 4.16 11.56 8.78
CA LYS A 72 2.98 12.43 8.55
C LYS A 72 1.66 11.88 9.07
N PHE A 73 1.54 10.57 9.26
CA PHE A 73 0.32 9.97 9.81
C PHE A 73 -0.06 10.48 11.21
N ASN A 74 0.89 11.00 11.98
CA ASN A 74 0.64 11.54 13.32
C ASN A 74 0.30 13.05 13.35
N HIS A 75 0.26 13.71 12.19
CA HIS A 75 0.12 15.17 12.09
C HIS A 75 -1.17 15.61 11.35
N GLY A 76 -2.12 14.68 11.18
CA GLY A 76 -3.40 14.92 10.51
C GLY A 76 -3.31 14.90 8.99
N VAL A 77 -4.46 14.75 8.33
CA VAL A 77 -4.55 14.54 6.87
C VAL A 77 -3.98 15.68 6.04
N GLU A 78 -4.02 16.90 6.55
CA GLU A 78 -3.49 18.10 5.86
C GLU A 78 -1.98 18.09 5.69
N SER A 79 -1.29 17.32 6.53
CA SER A 79 0.17 17.18 6.51
C SER A 79 0.67 16.09 5.55
N LEU A 80 -0.24 15.25 5.04
CA LEU A 80 0.09 14.15 4.14
C LEU A 80 0.61 14.71 2.81
N VAL A 81 1.64 14.07 2.29
CA VAL A 81 2.23 14.40 0.99
C VAL A 81 1.81 13.39 -0.06
N GLY A 82 1.85 13.80 -1.33
CA GLY A 82 1.69 12.88 -2.45
C GLY A 82 2.95 12.07 -2.71
N ALA A 83 2.80 10.96 -3.43
CA ALA A 83 3.88 10.17 -3.98
C ALA A 83 3.75 10.10 -5.50
N LEU A 84 4.90 10.16 -6.18
CA LEU A 84 5.04 9.96 -7.61
C LEU A 84 6.14 8.92 -7.82
N ASP A 85 5.77 7.78 -8.38
CA ASP A 85 6.70 6.72 -8.77
C ASP A 85 6.89 6.74 -10.29
N LEU A 86 8.14 6.80 -10.73
CA LEU A 86 8.52 6.87 -12.15
C LEU A 86 9.28 5.60 -12.50
N GLY A 87 8.53 4.51 -12.61
CA GLY A 87 9.04 3.20 -12.99
C GLY A 87 9.42 3.12 -14.47
N GLY A 88 10.04 2.01 -14.87
CA GLY A 88 10.46 1.80 -16.25
C GLY A 88 9.33 1.51 -17.25
N GLY A 89 8.19 0.99 -16.77
CA GLY A 89 7.05 0.58 -17.61
C GLY A 89 5.72 1.22 -17.23
N SER A 90 5.71 2.09 -16.23
CA SER A 90 4.53 2.81 -15.75
C SER A 90 4.95 3.98 -14.87
N THR A 91 4.01 4.88 -14.65
CA THR A 91 4.15 5.99 -13.71
C THR A 91 2.97 5.95 -12.76
N GLN A 92 3.19 6.11 -11.47
CA GLN A 92 2.10 6.07 -10.49
C GLN A 92 2.07 7.37 -9.72
N ILE A 93 0.88 7.96 -9.61
CA ILE A 93 0.64 9.12 -8.75
C ILE A 93 -0.38 8.73 -7.68
N THR A 94 -0.10 9.06 -6.42
CA THR A 94 -1.06 8.83 -5.33
C THR A 94 -0.99 9.94 -4.30
N PHE A 95 -2.14 10.47 -3.89
CA PHE A 95 -2.23 11.49 -2.85
C PHE A 95 -3.60 11.50 -2.16
N TYR A 96 -3.64 12.07 -0.95
CA TYR A 96 -4.89 12.40 -0.28
C TYR A 96 -5.44 13.73 -0.82
N PRO A 97 -6.62 13.77 -1.46
CA PRO A 97 -7.15 15.01 -2.03
C PRO A 97 -7.62 15.97 -0.94
N LYS A 98 -7.24 17.24 -1.05
CA LYS A 98 -7.62 18.30 -0.10
C LYS A 98 -8.98 18.93 -0.37
N SER A 99 -9.53 18.71 -1.57
CA SER A 99 -10.85 19.21 -1.96
C SER A 99 -11.76 18.03 -2.31
N GLU A 100 -12.99 18.08 -1.81
CA GLU A 100 -14.04 17.13 -2.19
C GLU A 100 -14.34 17.21 -3.69
N ASP A 101 -14.14 18.38 -4.32
CA ASP A 101 -14.32 18.55 -5.77
C ASP A 101 -13.35 17.70 -6.57
N THR A 102 -12.13 17.48 -6.08
CA THR A 102 -11.16 16.60 -6.74
C THR A 102 -11.70 15.18 -6.81
N ILE A 103 -12.34 14.70 -5.74
CA ILE A 103 -12.96 13.38 -5.71
C ILE A 103 -14.22 13.34 -6.58
N ALA A 104 -15.07 14.36 -6.50
CA ALA A 104 -16.33 14.41 -7.24
C ALA A 104 -16.14 14.46 -8.76
N ASN A 105 -15.09 15.13 -9.22
CA ASN A 105 -14.80 15.31 -10.64
C ASN A 105 -13.78 14.31 -11.21
N SER A 106 -13.20 13.45 -10.37
CA SER A 106 -12.30 12.39 -10.85
C SER A 106 -13.09 11.22 -11.43
N PRO A 107 -12.56 10.51 -12.44
CA PRO A 107 -13.06 9.19 -12.80
C PRO A 107 -13.15 8.29 -11.57
N LYS A 108 -14.24 7.51 -11.47
CA LYS A 108 -14.48 6.66 -10.29
C LYS A 108 -13.32 5.69 -10.03
N ASP A 109 -12.68 5.23 -11.10
CA ASP A 109 -11.59 4.25 -11.04
C ASP A 109 -10.27 4.83 -10.51
N PHE A 110 -10.17 6.17 -10.39
CA PHE A 110 -8.98 6.83 -9.85
C PHE A 110 -9.10 7.12 -8.36
N THR A 111 -10.20 6.72 -7.74
CA THR A 111 -10.44 6.92 -6.33
C THR A 111 -10.42 5.59 -5.60
N GLN A 112 -9.46 5.39 -4.70
CA GLN A 112 -9.33 4.16 -3.93
C GLN A 112 -9.47 4.42 -2.44
N LYS A 113 -10.03 3.42 -1.74
CA LYS A 113 -10.07 3.41 -0.27
C LYS A 113 -8.92 2.55 0.24
N ALA A 114 -8.04 3.13 1.05
CA ALA A 114 -6.94 2.44 1.69
C ALA A 114 -7.08 2.51 3.20
N LYS A 115 -7.07 1.36 3.87
CA LYS A 115 -6.99 1.30 5.33
C LYS A 115 -5.52 1.26 5.74
N VAL A 116 -5.09 2.24 6.51
CA VAL A 116 -3.72 2.38 7.01
C VAL A 116 -3.79 2.61 8.51
N PHE A 117 -3.25 1.68 9.29
CA PHE A 117 -3.51 1.59 10.74
C PHE A 117 -5.04 1.50 10.99
N ASP A 118 -5.54 2.27 11.94
CA ASP A 118 -6.96 2.37 12.28
C ASP A 118 -7.73 3.41 11.45
N GLN A 119 -7.11 4.02 10.44
CA GLN A 119 -7.75 5.07 9.62
C GLN A 119 -7.97 4.63 8.16
N GLU A 120 -9.16 4.92 7.63
CA GLU A 120 -9.47 4.78 6.21
C GLU A 120 -9.20 6.10 5.48
N TYR A 121 -8.48 6.04 4.37
CA TYR A 121 -8.16 7.17 3.51
C TYR A 121 -8.81 6.97 2.14
N LYS A 122 -9.46 8.01 1.63
CA LYS A 122 -9.97 8.08 0.26
C LYS A 122 -8.92 8.80 -0.59
N LEU A 123 -8.13 8.02 -1.32
CA LEU A 123 -6.98 8.49 -2.07
C LEU A 123 -7.33 8.67 -3.55
N TYR A 124 -6.72 9.67 -4.18
CA TYR A 124 -6.58 9.68 -5.63
C TYR A 124 -5.37 8.82 -5.99
N THR A 125 -5.53 7.91 -6.93
CA THR A 125 -4.44 7.10 -7.49
C THR A 125 -4.63 6.85 -8.98
N HIS A 126 -3.55 6.92 -9.74
CA HIS A 126 -3.55 6.62 -11.17
C HIS A 126 -2.21 5.99 -11.61
N ARG A 127 -2.27 5.20 -12.67
CA ARG A 127 -1.16 4.48 -13.30
C ARG A 127 -1.14 4.77 -14.80
#